data_AF-A0A0C2Z1W5-F1
#
_entry.id   AF-A0A0C2Z1W5-F1
#
_cell.length_a   1.000
_cell.length_b   1.000
_cell.length_c   1.000
_cell.angle_alpha   90.00
_cell.angle_beta   90.00
_cell.angle_gamma   90.00
#
_symmetry.space_group_name_H-M   'P 1'
#
loop_
_entity.id
_entity.type
_entity.pdbx_description
1 polymer ?
#
loop_
_entity_poly.entity_id
_entity_poly.type
_entity_poly.pdbx_seq_one_letter_code
_entity_poly.pdbx_strand_id
1 'polypeptide(L)'
;FPTLFPLGIDGFEMKDRPVSLSFQQQAAYYLNLHNRSFRYHNTFIFVCLNIMQCRQAHLYTYFTIRKSYFSKIAQELALVSPEILNMLATCLENESSFSDLSTEEKGAMNLLKHVNTIAAHIPGSHASKILVRNEIHNYFGYFGLPQLFFTFNPNPAHSPIFQVMYGDSSVDLTSCFPKLVSARERAICLAHDPVAATDFYRFSFKCCFQYLLGWDFKKSKSTEEGGVLGHLRAFYGSSE
;
A
#
# COMPACT_ATOMS: atom_id res chain seq x y z
N PHE A 1 -2.07 15.40 18.44
CA PHE A 1 -3.48 14.99 18.57
C PHE A 1 -3.95 15.18 20.01
N PRO A 2 -4.29 16.40 20.45
CA PRO A 2 -4.71 16.66 21.84
C PRO A 2 -5.96 15.86 22.26
N THR A 3 -6.85 15.56 21.32
CA THR A 3 -8.04 14.73 21.52
C THR A 3 -7.74 13.24 21.73
N LEU A 4 -6.62 12.75 21.18
CA LEU A 4 -6.19 11.34 21.32
C LEU A 4 -5.16 11.16 22.44
N PHE A 5 -4.40 12.21 22.76
CA PHE A 5 -3.39 12.23 23.82
C PHE A 5 -3.65 13.40 24.78
N PRO A 6 -4.76 13.39 25.54
CA PRO A 6 -5.17 14.52 26.38
C PRO A 6 -4.17 14.83 27.50
N LEU A 7 -3.43 13.82 27.96
CA LEU A 7 -2.41 13.95 29.01
C LEU A 7 -0.99 14.12 28.44
N GLY A 8 -0.81 14.11 27.11
CA GLY A 8 0.50 14.18 26.47
C GLY A 8 1.41 12.96 26.70
N ILE A 9 0.90 11.91 27.34
CA ILE A 9 1.60 10.63 27.56
C ILE A 9 1.34 9.66 26.41
N ASP A 10 2.16 8.62 26.32
CA ASP A 10 2.06 7.58 25.29
C ASP A 10 2.13 8.13 23.86
N GLY A 11 2.87 9.21 23.65
CA GLY A 11 3.19 9.70 22.33
C GLY A 11 4.02 8.71 21.52
N PHE A 12 4.17 8.99 20.23
CA PHE A 12 5.15 8.27 19.40
C PHE A 12 6.58 8.54 19.90
N GLU A 13 7.45 7.54 19.76
CA GLU A 13 8.92 7.71 19.91
C GLU A 13 9.38 8.25 21.28
N MET A 14 8.68 7.91 22.36
CA MET A 14 9.13 8.25 23.70
C MET A 14 10.45 7.54 24.04
N LYS A 15 11.46 8.33 24.42
CA LYS A 15 12.82 7.86 24.72
C LYS A 15 12.89 6.98 25.96
N ASP A 16 12.02 7.24 26.94
CA ASP A 16 12.04 6.56 28.24
C ASP A 16 11.25 5.25 28.24
N ARG A 17 10.82 4.76 27.07
CA ARG A 17 10.07 3.51 26.97
C ARG A 17 11.01 2.31 27.22
N PRO A 18 10.63 1.35 28.09
CA PRO A 18 11.46 0.16 28.35
C PRO A 18 11.72 -0.71 27.11
N VAL A 19 10.74 -0.79 26.20
CA VAL A 19 10.83 -1.53 24.94
C VAL A 19 10.71 -0.56 23.78
N SER A 20 11.72 -0.53 22.92
CA SER A 20 11.67 0.29 21.71
C SER A 20 10.54 -0.19 20.79
N LEU A 21 9.74 0.74 20.29
CA LEU A 21 8.62 0.48 19.41
C LEU A 21 8.79 1.33 18.15
N SER A 22 8.71 0.72 16.98
CA SER A 22 8.75 1.49 15.75
C SER A 22 7.48 2.34 15.59
N PHE A 23 7.60 3.43 14.84
CA PHE A 23 6.46 4.29 14.54
C PHE A 23 5.31 3.49 13.89
N GLN A 24 5.64 2.60 12.95
CA GLN A 24 4.66 1.76 12.25
C GLN A 24 3.96 0.79 13.19
N GLN A 25 4.71 0.12 14.08
CA GLN A 25 4.15 -0.80 15.06
C GLN A 25 3.23 -0.06 16.03
N GLN A 26 3.62 1.14 16.48
CA GLN A 26 2.81 1.95 17.37
C GLN A 26 1.53 2.46 16.71
N ALA A 27 1.60 2.91 15.45
CA ALA A 27 0.43 3.34 14.70
C ALA A 27 -0.54 2.18 14.47
N ALA A 28 -0.02 1.00 14.08
CA ALA A 28 -0.82 -0.20 13.94
C ALA A 28 -1.48 -0.61 15.26
N TYR A 29 -0.75 -0.53 16.38
CA TYR A 29 -1.31 -0.79 17.71
C TYR A 29 -2.46 0.16 18.04
N TYR A 30 -2.31 1.46 17.80
CA TYR A 30 -3.36 2.45 18.04
C TYR A 30 -4.63 2.22 17.21
N LEU A 31 -4.50 1.80 15.95
CA LEU A 31 -5.65 1.43 15.13
C LEU A 31 -6.35 0.14 15.58
N ASN A 32 -5.70 -0.66 16.43
CA ASN A 32 -6.22 -1.93 16.96
C ASN A 32 -6.62 -1.85 18.44
N LEU A 33 -6.61 -0.66 19.05
CA LEU A 33 -7.10 -0.48 20.40
C LEU A 33 -8.60 -0.80 20.48
N HIS A 34 -9.02 -1.36 21.62
CA HIS A 34 -10.44 -1.60 21.91
C HIS A 34 -11.26 -0.30 21.82
N ASN A 35 -10.73 0.79 22.38
CA ASN A 35 -11.28 2.11 22.19
C ASN A 35 -10.88 2.62 20.79
N ARG A 36 -11.82 2.53 19.85
CA ARG A 36 -11.66 2.85 18.42
C ARG A 36 -11.43 4.33 18.10
N SER A 37 -11.18 5.17 19.11
CA SER A 37 -10.93 6.61 18.97
C SER A 37 -9.90 6.95 17.89
N PHE A 38 -8.81 6.18 17.78
CA PHE A 38 -7.75 6.44 16.79
C PHE A 38 -8.18 6.18 15.35
N ARG A 39 -8.90 5.08 15.10
CA ARG A 39 -9.37 4.74 13.75
C ARG A 39 -10.56 5.60 13.31
N TYR A 40 -11.34 6.13 14.25
CA TYR A 40 -12.44 7.06 13.96
C TYR A 40 -11.98 8.53 13.88
N HIS A 41 -10.72 8.81 14.20
CA HIS A 41 -10.21 10.17 14.13
C HIS A 41 -9.94 10.57 12.66
N ASN A 42 -10.65 11.61 12.20
CA ASN A 42 -10.68 12.09 10.81
C ASN A 42 -9.31 12.20 10.11
N THR A 43 -8.27 12.61 10.83
CA THR A 43 -6.94 12.86 10.23
C THR A 43 -5.83 11.92 10.71
N PHE A 44 -6.08 11.06 11.69
CA PHE A 44 -5.01 10.32 12.35
C PHE A 44 -4.29 9.35 11.39
N ILE A 45 -5.09 8.58 10.64
CA ILE A 45 -4.58 7.61 9.64
C ILE A 45 -3.77 8.34 8.56
N PHE A 46 -4.30 9.44 8.02
CA PHE A 46 -3.63 10.22 6.97
C PHE A 46 -2.29 10.81 7.43
N VAL A 47 -2.24 11.38 8.63
CA VAL A 47 -1.00 11.94 9.18
C VAL A 47 0.03 10.83 9.43
N CYS A 48 -0.38 9.69 9.99
CA CYS A 48 0.52 8.55 10.19
C CYS A 48 1.08 8.04 8.85
N LEU A 49 0.23 7.89 7.83
CA LEU A 49 0.65 7.49 6.49
C LEU A 49 1.63 8.49 5.88
N ASN A 50 1.35 9.79 5.97
CA ASN A 50 2.22 10.84 5.46
C ASN A 50 3.60 10.80 6.13
N ILE A 51 3.64 10.70 7.47
CA ILE A 51 4.90 10.57 8.22
C ILE A 51 5.68 9.33 7.75
N MET A 52 5.00 8.19 7.55
CA MET A 52 5.63 6.96 7.05
C MET A 52 6.24 7.15 5.64
N GLN A 53 5.50 7.77 4.72
CA GLN A 53 5.96 8.04 3.35
C GLN A 53 7.15 9.02 3.35
N CYS A 54 7.08 10.11 4.12
CA CYS A 54 8.20 11.06 4.25
C CYS A 54 9.46 10.39 4.82
N ARG A 55 9.31 9.53 5.83
CA ARG A 55 10.45 8.80 6.42
C ARG A 55 11.06 7.81 5.42
N GLN A 56 10.24 7.09 4.67
CA GLN A 56 10.73 6.21 3.61
C GLN A 56 11.47 7.01 2.54
N ALA A 57 10.89 8.12 2.06
CA ALA A 57 11.54 8.99 1.09
C ALA A 57 12.92 9.47 1.59
N HIS A 58 13.02 9.94 2.83
CA HIS A 58 14.30 10.37 3.41
C HIS A 58 15.31 9.23 3.54
N LEU A 59 14.86 8.05 4.00
CA LEU A 59 15.72 6.88 4.18
C LEU A 59 16.31 6.41 2.85
N TYR A 60 15.47 6.26 1.81
CA TYR A 60 15.95 5.81 0.50
C TYR A 60 16.74 6.90 -0.23
N THR A 61 16.43 8.18 0.01
CA THR A 61 17.29 9.29 -0.46
C THR A 61 18.68 9.17 0.15
N TYR A 62 18.77 8.93 1.46
CA TYR A 62 20.05 8.76 2.16
C TYR A 62 20.86 7.56 1.65
N PHE A 63 20.21 6.43 1.33
CA PHE A 63 20.88 5.26 0.78
C PHE A 63 21.28 5.42 -0.69
N THR A 64 20.49 6.14 -1.49
CA THR A 64 20.71 6.28 -2.94
C THR A 64 21.72 7.38 -3.24
N ILE A 65 21.64 8.51 -2.54
CA ILE A 65 22.43 9.71 -2.82
C ILE A 65 23.58 9.81 -1.82
N ARG A 66 24.82 9.72 -2.31
CA ARG A 66 25.99 10.05 -1.50
C ARG A 66 25.93 11.51 -1.07
N LYS A 67 26.23 11.81 0.18
CA LYS A 67 26.22 13.18 0.74
C LYS A 67 27.03 14.18 -0.11
N SER A 68 28.15 13.76 -0.69
CA SER A 68 28.99 14.58 -1.57
C SER A 68 28.29 14.99 -2.88
N TYR A 69 27.34 14.19 -3.36
CA TYR A 69 26.58 14.46 -4.59
C TYR A 69 25.33 15.32 -4.35
N PHE A 70 24.90 15.49 -3.10
CA PHE A 70 23.66 16.20 -2.77
C PHE A 70 23.66 17.64 -3.29
N SER A 71 24.74 18.40 -3.07
CA SER A 71 24.83 19.79 -3.53
C SER A 71 24.72 19.91 -5.06
N LYS A 72 25.29 18.95 -5.80
CA LYS A 72 25.23 18.92 -7.25
C LYS A 72 23.81 18.63 -7.74
N ILE A 73 23.16 17.61 -7.18
CA ILE A 73 21.78 17.25 -7.54
C ILE A 73 20.80 18.37 -7.18
N ALA A 74 21.00 19.03 -6.04
CA ALA A 74 20.16 20.17 -5.63
C ALA A 74 20.28 21.34 -6.61
N GLN A 75 21.49 21.64 -7.09
CA GLN A 75 21.70 22.64 -8.14
C GLN A 75 21.07 22.22 -9.46
N GLU A 76 21.28 20.96 -9.91
CA GLU A 76 20.65 20.43 -11.12
C GLU A 76 19.12 20.56 -11.04
N LEU A 77 18.51 20.18 -9.91
CA LEU A 77 17.07 20.28 -9.69
C LEU A 77 16.55 21.73 -9.67
N ALA A 78 17.34 22.68 -9.15
CA ALA A 78 17.00 24.10 -9.19
C ALA A 78 17.12 24.72 -10.60
N LEU A 79 17.95 24.13 -11.46
CA LEU A 79 18.18 24.58 -12.83
C LEU A 79 17.20 23.98 -13.84
N VAL A 80 16.45 22.94 -13.47
CA VAL A 80 15.42 22.36 -14.36
C VAL A 80 14.29 23.35 -14.54
N SER A 81 14.07 23.80 -15.78
CA SER A 81 12.96 24.69 -16.13
C SER A 81 11.71 23.90 -16.57
N PRO A 82 10.51 24.49 -16.42
CA PRO A 82 9.28 23.88 -16.92
C PRO A 82 9.30 23.60 -18.42
N GLU A 83 9.97 24.46 -19.20
CA GLU A 83 10.09 24.31 -20.66
C GLU A 83 10.88 23.06 -21.02
N ILE A 84 12.01 22.80 -20.35
CA ILE A 84 12.82 21.60 -20.56
C ILE A 84 12.00 20.34 -20.23
N LEU A 85 11.20 20.37 -19.15
CA LEU A 85 10.34 19.24 -18.79
C LEU A 85 9.24 18.98 -19.84
N ASN A 86 8.64 20.03 -20.40
CA ASN A 86 7.63 19.89 -21.46
C ASN A 86 8.24 19.36 -22.77
N MET A 87 9.45 19.81 -23.13
CA MET A 87 10.17 19.29 -24.29
C MET A 87 10.51 17.81 -24.10
N LEU A 88 11.05 17.45 -22.93
CA LEU A 88 11.34 16.06 -22.57
C LEU A 88 10.09 15.19 -22.62
N ALA A 89 8.95 15.67 -22.08
CA ALA A 89 7.69 14.96 -22.12
C ALA A 89 7.22 14.71 -23.55
N THR A 90 7.24 15.74 -24.41
CA THR A 90 6.89 15.62 -25.84
C THR A 90 7.79 14.61 -26.56
N CYS A 91 9.10 14.61 -26.28
CA CYS A 91 10.02 13.62 -26.86
C CYS A 91 9.69 12.19 -26.40
N LEU A 92 9.38 12.00 -25.12
CA LEU A 92 9.02 10.70 -24.56
C LEU A 92 7.70 10.17 -25.13
N GLU A 93 6.70 11.04 -25.32
CA GLU A 93 5.40 10.68 -25.90
C GLU A 93 5.51 10.25 -27.37
N ASN A 94 6.43 10.86 -28.13
CA ASN A 94 6.66 10.54 -29.53
C ASN A 94 7.62 9.35 -29.74
N GLU A 95 8.04 8.67 -28.67
CA GLU A 95 9.03 7.59 -28.70
C GLU A 95 10.34 7.97 -29.43
N SER A 96 10.71 9.26 -29.38
CA SER A 96 11.92 9.78 -29.99
C SER A 96 13.17 9.12 -29.41
N SER A 97 14.21 8.94 -30.23
CA SER A 97 15.45 8.31 -29.79
C SER A 97 16.15 9.12 -28.69
N PHE A 98 16.62 8.43 -27.65
CA PHE A 98 17.42 9.05 -26.57
C PHE A 98 18.70 9.73 -27.04
N SER A 99 19.18 9.41 -28.25
CA SER A 99 20.32 10.10 -28.88
C SER A 99 20.04 11.58 -29.13
N ASP A 100 18.78 11.91 -29.42
CA ASP A 100 18.37 13.20 -29.99
C ASP A 100 18.10 14.25 -28.89
N LEU A 101 18.13 13.82 -27.63
CA LEU A 101 17.97 14.69 -26.48
C LEU A 101 19.16 15.67 -26.36
N SER A 102 18.83 16.93 -26.14
CA SER A 102 19.76 17.98 -25.72
C SER A 102 20.47 17.63 -24.40
N THR A 103 21.52 18.38 -24.07
CA THR A 103 22.29 18.18 -22.84
C THR A 103 21.42 18.42 -21.60
N GLU A 104 20.55 19.42 -21.70
CA GLU A 104 19.60 19.84 -20.68
C GLU A 104 18.52 18.78 -20.46
N GLU A 105 17.95 18.23 -21.54
CA GLU A 105 16.99 17.11 -21.48
C GLU A 105 17.63 15.84 -20.92
N LYS A 106 18.88 15.53 -21.29
CA LYS A 106 19.65 14.41 -20.70
C LYS A 106 19.88 14.62 -19.20
N GLY A 107 20.13 15.86 -18.78
CA GLY A 107 20.22 16.25 -17.37
C GLY A 107 18.91 15.99 -16.62
N ALA A 108 17.79 16.51 -17.15
CA ALA A 108 16.46 16.31 -16.58
C ALA A 108 16.07 14.81 -16.52
N MET A 109 16.40 14.04 -17.56
CA MET A 109 16.18 12.59 -17.60
C MET A 109 16.99 11.85 -16.53
N ASN A 110 18.25 12.21 -16.31
CA ASN A 110 19.06 11.61 -15.25
C ASN A 110 18.54 11.96 -13.86
N LEU A 111 18.08 13.19 -13.66
CA LEU A 111 17.41 13.60 -12.43
C LEU A 111 16.13 12.76 -12.19
N LEU A 112 15.31 12.58 -13.22
CA LEU A 112 14.11 11.74 -13.17
C LEU A 112 14.44 10.29 -12.79
N LYS A 113 15.55 9.72 -13.29
CA LYS A 113 16.02 8.39 -12.87
C LYS A 113 16.32 8.31 -11.38
N HIS A 114 16.99 9.32 -10.81
CA HIS A 114 17.24 9.38 -9.37
C HIS A 114 15.95 9.48 -8.57
N VAL A 115 15.02 10.34 -8.98
CA VAL A 115 13.70 10.50 -8.35
C VAL A 115 12.92 9.18 -8.41
N ASN A 116 12.86 8.53 -9.57
CA ASN A 116 12.17 7.26 -9.74
C ASN A 116 12.78 6.13 -8.90
N THR A 117 14.10 6.12 -8.72
CA THR A 117 14.79 5.14 -7.86
C THR A 117 14.32 5.26 -6.40
N ILE A 118 14.22 6.48 -5.89
CA ILE A 118 13.72 6.74 -4.54
C ILE A 118 12.22 6.44 -4.46
N ALA A 119 11.45 6.94 -5.43
CA ALA A 119 10.01 6.79 -5.49
C ALA A 119 9.57 5.33 -5.59
N ALA A 120 10.36 4.44 -6.22
CA ALA A 120 10.04 3.01 -6.35
C ALA A 120 9.80 2.33 -4.98
N HIS A 121 10.38 2.87 -3.92
CA HIS A 121 10.25 2.37 -2.56
C HIS A 121 9.16 3.07 -1.73
N ILE A 122 8.46 4.05 -2.33
CA ILE A 122 7.33 4.75 -1.71
C ILE A 122 6.05 4.06 -2.18
N PRO A 123 5.28 3.45 -1.26
CA PRO A 123 4.02 2.78 -1.60
C PRO A 123 3.05 3.71 -2.33
N GLY A 124 2.45 3.20 -3.41
CA GLY A 124 1.47 3.94 -4.23
C GLY A 124 2.08 4.89 -5.26
N SER A 125 3.40 5.08 -5.28
CA SER A 125 4.06 5.89 -6.30
C SER A 125 4.00 5.22 -7.68
N HIS A 126 4.10 6.02 -8.74
CA HIS A 126 4.17 5.50 -10.11
C HIS A 126 5.35 4.52 -10.30
N ALA A 127 6.52 4.84 -9.76
CA ALA A 127 7.70 3.98 -9.84
C ALA A 127 7.52 2.66 -9.08
N SER A 128 6.78 2.68 -7.95
CA SER A 128 6.44 1.45 -7.21
C SER A 128 5.52 0.55 -8.04
N LYS A 129 4.57 1.11 -8.78
CA LYS A 129 3.70 0.36 -9.70
C LYS A 129 4.48 -0.28 -10.86
N ILE A 130 5.47 0.43 -11.41
CA ILE A 130 6.39 -0.13 -12.42
C ILE A 130 7.20 -1.30 -11.82
N LEU A 131 7.70 -1.15 -10.59
CA LEU A 131 8.44 -2.21 -9.91
C LEU A 131 7.58 -3.47 -9.74
N VAL A 132 6.34 -3.34 -9.27
CA VAL A 132 5.36 -4.44 -9.17
C VAL A 132 5.13 -5.12 -10.54
N ARG A 133 5.03 -4.35 -11.62
CA ARG A 133 4.90 -4.89 -12.98
C ARG A 133 6.11 -5.73 -13.39
N ASN A 134 7.32 -5.26 -13.07
CA ASN A 134 8.55 -6.00 -13.35
C ASN A 134 8.62 -7.30 -12.52
N GLU A 135 8.15 -7.30 -11.27
CA GLU A 135 8.04 -8.52 -10.47
C GLU A 135 7.08 -9.54 -11.11
N ILE A 136 5.93 -9.08 -11.61
CA ILE A 136 4.99 -9.94 -12.36
C ILE A 136 5.66 -10.54 -13.60
N HIS A 137 6.41 -9.74 -14.38
CA HIS A 137 7.16 -10.25 -15.53
C HIS A 137 8.23 -11.29 -15.12
N ASN A 138 8.91 -11.08 -14.00
CA ASN A 138 9.87 -12.05 -13.47
C ASN A 138 9.19 -13.37 -13.09
N TYR A 139 7.97 -13.30 -12.53
CA TYR A 139 7.15 -14.49 -12.29
C TYR A 139 6.84 -15.24 -13.58
N PHE A 140 6.58 -14.54 -14.69
CA PHE A 140 6.31 -15.18 -15.98
C PHE A 140 7.55 -15.90 -16.50
N GLY A 141 8.73 -15.29 -16.35
CA GLY A 141 10.00 -15.91 -16.74
C GLY A 141 10.32 -17.18 -15.95
N TYR A 142 9.99 -17.22 -14.66
CA TYR A 142 10.33 -18.35 -13.78
C TYR A 142 9.25 -19.46 -13.73
N PHE A 143 7.97 -19.07 -13.63
CA PHE A 143 6.85 -20.01 -13.49
C PHE A 143 6.12 -20.32 -14.80
N GLY A 144 6.36 -19.53 -15.85
CA GLY A 144 5.60 -19.56 -17.09
C GLY A 144 4.41 -18.58 -17.06
N LEU A 145 3.63 -18.58 -18.14
CA LEU A 145 2.46 -17.70 -18.28
C LEU A 145 1.42 -17.96 -17.17
N PRO A 146 0.80 -16.91 -16.62
CA PRO A 146 -0.24 -17.07 -15.61
C PRO A 146 -1.48 -17.68 -16.27
N GLN A 147 -1.99 -18.76 -15.69
CA GLN A 147 -3.24 -19.39 -16.15
C GLN A 147 -4.48 -18.63 -15.68
N LEU A 148 -4.35 -17.86 -14.59
CA LEU A 148 -5.43 -17.07 -14.02
C LEU A 148 -4.93 -15.66 -13.72
N PHE A 149 -5.66 -14.68 -14.23
CA PHE A 149 -5.51 -13.27 -13.88
C PHE A 149 -6.88 -12.73 -13.51
N PHE A 150 -7.05 -12.33 -12.25
CA PHE A 150 -8.34 -11.82 -11.77
C PHE A 150 -8.14 -10.77 -10.68
N THR A 151 -9.10 -9.86 -10.60
CA THR A 151 -9.15 -8.85 -9.53
C THR A 151 -10.05 -9.36 -8.40
N PHE A 152 -9.45 -9.67 -7.25
CA PHE A 152 -10.22 -10.04 -6.06
C PHE A 152 -10.79 -8.79 -5.39
N ASN A 153 -12.08 -8.51 -5.60
CA ASN A 153 -12.76 -7.31 -5.10
C ASN A 153 -13.97 -7.67 -4.22
N PRO A 154 -13.75 -8.16 -2.98
CA PRO A 154 -14.85 -8.43 -2.07
C PRO A 154 -15.50 -7.10 -1.65
N ASN A 155 -16.82 -7.00 -1.79
CA ASN A 155 -17.54 -5.77 -1.44
C ASN A 155 -17.97 -5.78 0.04
N PRO A 156 -17.35 -4.96 0.93
CA PRO A 156 -17.72 -4.91 2.34
C PRO A 156 -19.14 -4.40 2.56
N ALA A 157 -19.64 -3.48 1.74
CA ALA A 157 -20.94 -2.84 1.93
C ALA A 157 -22.12 -3.82 1.83
N HIS A 158 -21.95 -4.96 1.18
CA HIS A 158 -22.98 -6.01 1.06
C HIS A 158 -22.65 -7.27 1.86
N SER A 159 -21.56 -7.27 2.63
CA SER A 159 -21.13 -8.44 3.38
C SER A 159 -21.63 -8.40 4.83
N PRO A 160 -22.34 -9.44 5.31
CA PRO A 160 -22.70 -9.56 6.72
C PRO A 160 -21.46 -9.69 7.61
N ILE A 161 -20.40 -10.32 7.11
CA ILE A 161 -19.13 -10.48 7.83
C ILE A 161 -18.53 -9.11 8.14
N PHE A 162 -18.53 -8.19 7.16
CA PHE A 162 -18.05 -6.84 7.39
C PHE A 162 -18.87 -6.11 8.46
N GLN A 163 -20.20 -6.24 8.47
CA GLN A 163 -21.04 -5.59 9.49
C GLN A 163 -20.69 -6.08 10.91
N VAL A 164 -20.47 -7.38 11.09
CA VAL A 164 -20.00 -7.93 12.36
C VAL A 164 -18.61 -7.41 12.73
N MET A 165 -17.67 -7.34 11.77
CA MET A 165 -16.33 -6.78 12.01
C MET A 165 -16.38 -5.29 12.35
N TYR A 166 -17.29 -4.54 11.74
CA TYR A 166 -17.62 -3.17 12.10
C TYR A 166 -18.25 -3.07 13.51
N GLY A 167 -18.76 -4.16 14.07
CA GLY A 167 -19.32 -4.20 15.42
C GLY A 167 -20.85 -4.08 15.48
N ASP A 168 -21.55 -4.33 14.37
CA ASP A 168 -23.00 -4.48 14.37
C ASP A 168 -23.38 -5.82 15.03
N SER A 169 -23.88 -5.74 16.27
CA SER A 169 -24.31 -6.89 17.07
C SER A 169 -25.69 -7.43 16.67
N SER A 170 -26.42 -6.74 15.77
CA SER A 170 -27.73 -7.20 15.29
C SER A 170 -27.63 -8.24 14.16
N VAL A 171 -26.45 -8.37 13.53
CA VAL A 171 -26.22 -9.31 12.43
C VAL A 171 -25.93 -10.71 12.95
N ASP A 172 -26.84 -11.63 12.69
CA ASP A 172 -26.68 -13.05 12.99
C ASP A 172 -26.08 -13.81 11.80
N LEU A 173 -24.81 -14.22 11.92
CA LEU A 173 -24.10 -15.01 10.90
C LEU A 173 -24.51 -16.49 10.84
N THR A 174 -25.31 -16.98 11.79
CA THR A 174 -25.83 -18.36 11.77
C THR A 174 -27.03 -18.50 10.84
N SER A 175 -27.71 -17.38 10.53
CA SER A 175 -28.78 -17.34 9.54
C SER A 175 -28.22 -17.49 8.12
N CYS A 176 -28.94 -18.25 7.29
CA CYS A 176 -28.61 -18.42 5.86
C CYS A 176 -28.64 -17.07 5.11
N PHE A 177 -29.56 -16.18 5.49
CA PHE A 177 -29.68 -14.83 4.95
C PHE A 177 -29.74 -13.81 6.10
N PRO A 178 -28.58 -13.37 6.62
CA PRO A 178 -28.54 -12.40 7.70
C PRO A 178 -29.24 -11.10 7.30
N LYS A 179 -30.11 -10.60 8.18
CA LYS A 179 -30.76 -9.30 7.97
C LYS A 179 -29.74 -8.19 8.22
N LEU A 180 -29.57 -7.32 7.23
CA LEU A 180 -28.66 -6.19 7.31
C LEU A 180 -29.41 -4.87 7.48
N VAL A 181 -28.71 -3.88 8.04
CA VAL A 181 -29.13 -2.48 8.03
C VAL A 181 -29.28 -1.95 6.60
N SER A 182 -29.92 -0.79 6.45
CA SER A 182 -30.22 -0.20 5.14
C SER A 182 -28.96 0.05 4.32
N ALA A 183 -29.07 0.10 2.98
CA ALA A 183 -27.91 0.33 2.12
C ALA A 183 -27.16 1.62 2.46
N ARG A 184 -27.89 2.66 2.87
CA ARG A 184 -27.32 3.93 3.33
C ARG A 184 -26.49 3.76 4.60
N GLU A 185 -27.02 3.06 5.60
CA GLU A 185 -26.31 2.82 6.86
C GLU A 185 -25.05 1.97 6.61
N ARG A 186 -25.12 0.95 5.76
CA ARG A 186 -23.95 0.12 5.40
C ARG A 186 -22.83 0.95 4.77
N ALA A 187 -23.18 1.90 3.90
CA ALA A 187 -22.21 2.82 3.30
C ALA A 187 -21.58 3.76 4.34
N ILE A 188 -22.37 4.24 5.31
CA ILE A 188 -21.88 5.05 6.43
C ILE A 188 -20.92 4.24 7.30
N CYS A 189 -21.26 2.99 7.66
CA CYS A 189 -20.38 2.10 8.42
C CYS A 189 -19.04 1.89 7.71
N LEU A 190 -19.06 1.63 6.39
CA LEU A 190 -17.85 1.50 5.58
C LEU A 190 -16.98 2.75 5.61
N ALA A 191 -17.58 3.92 5.43
CA ALA A 191 -16.84 5.19 5.46
C ALA A 191 -16.29 5.54 6.85
N HIS A 192 -17.01 5.15 7.91
CA HIS A 192 -16.67 5.48 9.29
C HIS A 192 -15.53 4.62 9.86
N ASP A 193 -15.42 3.34 9.47
CA ASP A 193 -14.32 2.47 9.89
C ASP A 193 -13.59 1.84 8.69
N PRO A 194 -12.69 2.60 8.03
CA PRO A 194 -11.89 2.07 6.93
C PRO A 194 -10.93 0.95 7.38
N VAL A 195 -10.56 0.91 8.67
CA VAL A 195 -9.67 -0.13 9.18
C VAL A 195 -10.40 -1.46 9.29
N ALA A 196 -11.65 -1.48 9.76
CA ALA A 196 -12.50 -2.68 9.70
C ALA A 196 -12.71 -3.16 8.26
N ALA A 197 -12.78 -2.25 7.29
CA ALA A 197 -12.88 -2.62 5.88
C ALA A 197 -11.60 -3.28 5.37
N THR A 198 -10.43 -2.78 5.75
CA THR A 198 -9.14 -3.41 5.47
C THR A 198 -9.02 -4.79 6.13
N ASP A 199 -9.47 -4.92 7.39
CA ASP A 199 -9.49 -6.20 8.10
C ASP A 199 -10.40 -7.22 7.39
N PHE A 200 -11.58 -6.79 6.95
CA PHE A 200 -12.49 -7.60 6.15
C PHE A 200 -11.88 -8.04 4.82
N TYR A 201 -11.22 -7.14 4.09
CA TYR A 201 -10.54 -7.48 2.84
C TYR A 201 -9.45 -8.53 3.09
N ARG A 202 -8.59 -8.32 4.10
CA ARG A 202 -7.52 -9.24 4.47
C ARG A 202 -8.07 -10.61 4.89
N PHE A 203 -9.15 -10.63 5.66
CA PHE A 203 -9.85 -11.86 6.04
C PHE A 203 -10.38 -12.60 4.81
N SER A 204 -11.13 -11.90 3.94
CA SER A 204 -11.73 -12.46 2.74
C SER A 204 -10.69 -13.02 1.76
N PHE A 205 -9.60 -12.29 1.55
CA PHE A 205 -8.49 -12.71 0.71
C PHE A 205 -7.84 -13.99 1.25
N LYS A 206 -7.49 -14.01 2.54
CA LYS A 206 -6.89 -15.18 3.17
C LYS A 206 -7.80 -16.39 3.13
N CYS A 207 -9.09 -16.22 3.45
CA CYS A 207 -10.07 -17.31 3.40
C CYS A 207 -10.23 -17.86 1.99
N CYS A 208 -10.34 -16.99 0.98
CA CYS A 208 -10.43 -17.41 -0.42
C CYS A 208 -9.20 -18.24 -0.81
N PHE A 209 -7.99 -17.72 -0.58
CA PHE A 209 -6.77 -18.43 -0.98
C PHE A 209 -6.56 -19.71 -0.18
N GLN A 210 -6.82 -19.70 1.12
CA GLN A 210 -6.59 -20.86 1.97
C GLN A 210 -7.61 -21.97 1.73
N TYR A 211 -8.91 -21.65 1.69
CA TYR A 211 -9.96 -22.66 1.67
C TYR A 211 -10.50 -22.96 0.27
N LEU A 212 -10.58 -21.97 -0.62
CA LEU A 212 -11.07 -22.19 -1.99
C LEU A 212 -9.94 -22.63 -2.92
N LEU A 213 -8.77 -21.99 -2.81
CA LEU A 213 -7.62 -22.27 -3.66
C LEU A 213 -6.59 -23.22 -3.02
N GLY A 214 -6.82 -23.64 -1.77
CA GLY A 214 -5.96 -24.60 -1.08
C GLY A 214 -4.52 -24.11 -0.90
N TRP A 215 -4.30 -22.82 -0.62
CA TRP A 215 -2.96 -22.24 -0.43
C TRP A 215 -2.55 -22.17 1.04
N ASP A 216 -1.38 -22.74 1.37
CA ASP A 216 -0.76 -22.62 2.69
C ASP A 216 0.18 -21.41 2.74
N PHE A 217 -0.27 -20.33 3.38
CA PHE A 217 0.53 -19.11 3.57
C PHE A 217 1.80 -19.29 4.42
N LYS A 218 1.88 -20.32 5.27
CA LYS A 218 3.08 -20.59 6.09
C LYS A 218 4.13 -21.33 5.29
N LYS A 219 3.70 -22.27 4.46
CA LYS A 219 4.60 -23.08 3.61
C LYS A 219 4.84 -22.47 2.23
N SER A 220 4.11 -21.41 1.87
CA SER A 220 4.14 -20.75 0.56
C SER A 220 3.98 -21.73 -0.60
N LYS A 221 3.03 -22.68 -0.45
CA LYS A 221 2.71 -23.68 -1.47
C LYS A 221 1.26 -24.14 -1.31
N SER A 222 0.73 -24.82 -2.34
CA SER A 222 -0.55 -25.51 -2.19
C SER A 222 -0.51 -26.62 -1.14
N THR A 223 -1.67 -26.83 -0.53
CA THR A 223 -1.99 -28.00 0.29
C THR A 223 -1.93 -29.28 -0.55
N GLU A 224 -1.86 -30.42 0.14
CA GLU A 224 -1.79 -31.75 -0.48
C GLU A 224 -3.06 -32.12 -1.25
N GLU A 225 -4.21 -31.56 -0.87
CA GLU A 225 -5.50 -31.76 -1.56
C GLU A 225 -5.69 -30.80 -2.74
N GLY A 226 -4.97 -29.66 -2.74
CA GLY A 226 -5.18 -28.59 -3.70
C GLY A 226 -6.45 -27.79 -3.42
N GLY A 227 -6.86 -26.95 -4.37
CA GLY A 227 -8.12 -26.21 -4.32
C GLY A 227 -9.01 -26.47 -5.53
N VAL A 228 -10.03 -25.64 -5.72
CA VAL A 228 -10.97 -25.73 -6.85
C VAL A 228 -10.29 -25.63 -8.23
N LEU A 229 -9.08 -25.05 -8.28
CA LEU A 229 -8.26 -24.93 -9.49
C LEU A 229 -7.09 -25.92 -9.52
N GLY A 230 -7.10 -26.94 -8.65
CA GLY A 230 -5.98 -27.85 -8.45
C GLY A 230 -4.87 -27.24 -7.58
N HIS A 231 -3.61 -27.64 -7.82
CA HIS A 231 -2.46 -27.12 -7.08
C HIS A 231 -1.93 -25.85 -7.73
N LEU A 232 -1.94 -24.76 -6.97
CA LEU A 232 -1.25 -23.53 -7.32
C LEU A 232 0.26 -23.72 -7.14
N ARG A 233 1.00 -23.57 -8.25
CA ARG A 233 2.47 -23.56 -8.22
C ARG A 233 3.03 -22.28 -7.58
N ALA A 234 2.42 -21.15 -7.89
CA ALA A 234 2.75 -19.84 -7.36
C ALA A 234 1.58 -18.88 -7.56
N PHE A 235 1.52 -17.82 -6.75
CA PHE A 235 0.68 -16.67 -7.03
C PHE A 235 1.47 -15.40 -6.70
N TYR A 236 1.11 -14.31 -7.35
CA TYR A 236 1.59 -12.97 -7.04
C TYR A 236 0.36 -12.08 -6.89
N GLY A 237 0.35 -11.23 -5.86
CA GLY A 237 -0.76 -10.34 -5.57
C GLY A 237 -0.25 -9.02 -5.03
N SER A 238 -0.85 -7.94 -5.51
CA SER A 238 -0.64 -6.59 -4.99
C SER A 238 -2.00 -6.02 -4.58
N SER A 239 -2.02 -5.25 -3.50
CA SER A 239 -3.17 -4.50 -3.02
C SER A 239 -2.78 -3.03 -2.93
N GLU A 240 -3.54 -2.15 -3.57
CA GLU A 240 -3.42 -0.70 -3.42
C GLU A 240 -4.34 -0.19 -2.30
#